data_AF-A0A286EPC8-F1
#
_entry.id   AF-A0A286EPC8-F1
#
_cell.length_a   1.000
_cell.length_b   1.000
_cell.length_c   1.000
_cell.angle_alpha   90.00
_cell.angle_beta   90.00
_cell.angle_gamma   90.00
#
_symmetry.space_group_name_H-M   'P 1'
#
loop_
_entity.id
_entity.type
_entity.pdbx_description
1 polymer ?
#
loop_
_entity_poly.entity_id
_entity_poly.type
_entity_poly.pdbx_seq_one_letter_code
_entity_poly.pdbx_strand_id
1 'polypeptide(L)'
;MTAPRRVDCTCGHPSIEHAHGGLRICLHTDAQDRANCDCNEYDPDVPAPKPTTAPPALKAVASPVAPKPVNPFPQEFGPATVAAPAAGPSADAILEEAATSDSKRIVNLGERIRHDLDVLNNRLREDREGAQARRAARAEIAELEAALKIAKAKLRGGSATPATPSAAPQQPTPIKAAGEHPCQYEGCDRVFDTAQGRAGHQRFVHEGFDPKAVAAARSGAES
;
A
#
# COMPACT_ATOMS: atom_id res chain seq x y z
N MET A 1 18.60 -33.61 1.40
CA MET A 1 17.52 -32.61 1.53
C MET A 1 17.66 -31.98 2.91
N THR A 2 18.21 -30.76 2.98
CA THR A 2 18.48 -30.08 4.25
C THR A 2 17.28 -29.20 4.58
N ALA A 3 16.72 -29.33 5.79
CA ALA A 3 15.55 -28.55 6.20
C ALA A 3 15.90 -27.05 6.24
N PRO A 4 15.01 -26.15 5.76
CA PRO A 4 15.25 -24.71 5.82
C PRO A 4 15.32 -24.26 7.28
N ARG A 5 16.38 -23.52 7.64
CA ARG A 5 16.50 -22.90 8.96
C ARG A 5 15.63 -21.65 8.99
N ARG A 6 14.79 -21.50 10.03
CA ARG A 6 14.13 -20.23 10.32
C ARG A 6 15.14 -19.30 10.97
N VAL A 7 15.26 -18.10 10.42
CA VAL A 7 16.04 -17.02 11.01
C VAL A 7 15.09 -15.85 11.22
N ASP A 8 15.01 -15.35 12.44
CA ASP A 8 14.14 -14.24 12.79
C ASP A 8 14.74 -12.93 12.28
N CYS A 9 14.05 -12.26 11.36
CA CYS A 9 14.38 -10.89 11.00
C CYS A 9 13.99 -9.95 12.14
N THR A 10 14.81 -8.93 12.40
CA THR A 10 14.57 -7.92 13.45
C THR A 10 13.29 -7.10 13.22
N CYS A 11 12.73 -7.12 12.01
CA CYS A 11 11.43 -6.53 11.69
C CYS A 11 10.22 -7.40 12.07
N GLY A 12 10.42 -8.60 12.66
CA GLY A 12 9.34 -9.47 13.13
C GLY A 12 8.60 -10.25 12.03
N HIS A 13 9.03 -10.16 10.78
CA HIS A 13 8.45 -10.90 9.66
C HIS A 13 9.17 -12.24 9.41
N PRO A 14 8.44 -13.29 9.00
CA PRO A 14 9.03 -14.59 8.67
C PRO A 14 9.83 -14.50 7.37
N SER A 15 11.13 -14.82 7.44
CA SER A 15 12.01 -14.90 6.27
C SER A 15 12.31 -16.35 5.89
N ILE A 16 12.45 -16.60 4.58
CA ILE A 16 12.75 -17.93 4.01
C ILE A 16 14.11 -17.89 3.33
N GLU A 17 15.09 -18.58 3.90
CA GLU A 17 16.44 -18.70 3.34
C GLU A 17 16.44 -19.80 2.26
N HIS A 18 16.77 -19.44 1.01
CA HIS A 18 16.89 -20.41 -0.09
C HIS A 18 18.30 -21.02 -0.12
N ALA A 19 18.36 -22.35 -0.27
CA ALA A 19 19.60 -23.13 -0.13
C ALA A 19 20.65 -22.93 -1.24
N HIS A 20 20.37 -22.10 -2.25
CA HIS A 20 21.27 -21.84 -3.37
C HIS A 20 21.64 -20.36 -3.42
N GLY A 21 22.75 -19.98 -2.78
CA GLY A 21 23.43 -18.70 -3.05
C GLY A 21 23.30 -17.59 -2.01
N GLY A 22 22.89 -17.87 -0.76
CA GLY A 22 22.97 -16.88 0.33
C GLY A 22 22.05 -15.67 0.22
N LEU A 23 21.24 -15.58 -0.83
CA LEU A 23 20.31 -14.47 -1.03
C LEU A 23 19.14 -14.60 -0.05
N ARG A 24 19.04 -13.65 0.88
CA ARG A 24 17.94 -13.53 1.83
C ARG A 24 16.88 -12.61 1.25
N ILE A 25 15.70 -13.16 0.94
CA ILE A 25 14.58 -12.37 0.43
C ILE A 25 13.55 -12.25 1.54
N CYS A 26 13.38 -11.04 2.07
CA CYS A 26 12.26 -10.70 2.95
C CYS A 26 11.02 -10.51 2.06
N LEU A 27 10.01 -11.37 2.24
CA LEU A 27 8.74 -11.25 1.53
C LEU A 27 7.87 -10.21 2.26
N HIS A 28 7.88 -8.97 1.77
CA HIS A 28 6.95 -7.93 2.22
C HIS A 28 5.71 -7.91 1.33
N THR A 29 4.53 -7.99 1.93
CA THR A 29 3.25 -7.90 1.20
C THR A 29 2.81 -6.46 0.92
N ASP A 30 3.32 -5.50 1.71
CA ASP A 30 2.99 -4.09 1.57
C ASP A 30 4.21 -3.22 1.25
N ALA A 31 4.02 -2.27 0.33
CA ALA A 31 5.07 -1.35 -0.13
C ALA A 31 5.58 -0.42 0.99
N GLN A 32 4.77 -0.19 2.02
CA GLN A 32 5.10 0.67 3.16
C GLN A 32 6.05 -0.03 4.14
N ASP A 33 5.98 -1.36 4.27
CA ASP A 33 6.91 -2.15 5.10
C ASP A 33 8.31 -2.22 4.50
N ARG A 34 8.39 -2.14 3.17
CA ARG A 34 9.66 -2.15 2.42
C ARG A 34 10.50 -0.89 2.68
N ALA A 35 9.88 0.24 3.02
CA ALA A 35 10.58 1.50 3.32
C ALA A 35 11.15 1.55 4.75
N ASN A 36 10.61 0.74 5.67
CA ASN A 36 11.07 0.66 7.06
C ASN A 36 12.02 -0.52 7.34
N CYS A 37 12.15 -1.45 6.40
CA CYS A 37 13.11 -2.55 6.50
C CYS A 37 14.44 -2.15 5.88
N ASP A 38 15.37 -1.70 6.74
CA ASP A 38 16.75 -1.42 6.39
C ASP A 38 17.51 -2.75 6.24
N CYS A 39 17.22 -3.47 5.14
CA CYS A 39 17.90 -4.69 4.75
C CYS A 39 19.28 -4.35 4.19
N ASN A 40 20.19 -3.84 5.03
CA ASN A 40 21.59 -3.74 4.65
C ASN A 40 22.15 -5.16 4.52
N GLU A 41 22.64 -5.45 3.31
CA GLU A 41 23.33 -6.67 2.95
C GLU A 41 24.51 -6.86 3.92
N TYR A 42 24.37 -7.83 4.82
CA TYR A 42 25.42 -8.15 5.78
C TYR A 42 26.53 -8.89 5.04
N ASP A 43 27.58 -8.16 4.68
CA ASP A 43 28.81 -8.73 4.12
C ASP A 43 29.65 -9.35 5.26
N PRO A 44 29.78 -10.70 5.31
CA PRO A 44 30.46 -11.38 6.41
C PRO A 44 31.98 -11.13 6.45
N ASP A 45 32.57 -10.52 5.41
CA ASP A 45 34.01 -10.22 5.35
C ASP A 45 34.36 -8.80 5.84
N VAL A 46 33.37 -7.99 6.24
CA VAL A 46 33.63 -6.67 6.84
C VAL A 46 33.93 -6.84 8.34
N PRO A 47 35.16 -6.58 8.81
CA PRO A 47 35.50 -6.71 10.23
C PRO A 47 34.66 -5.73 11.05
N ALA A 48 34.03 -6.24 12.11
CA ALA A 48 33.19 -5.46 13.01
C ALA A 48 33.92 -4.17 13.45
N PRO A 49 33.27 -3.00 13.40
CA PRO A 49 33.88 -1.76 13.85
C PRO A 49 34.26 -1.91 15.32
N LYS A 50 35.54 -1.65 15.63
CA LYS A 50 36.04 -1.66 17.01
C LYS A 50 35.19 -0.68 17.86
N PRO A 51 34.86 -1.03 19.11
CA PRO A 51 34.10 -0.14 19.98
C PRO A 51 34.88 1.14 20.22
N THR A 52 34.45 2.23 19.57
CA THR A 52 35.00 3.56 19.80
C THR A 52 34.54 4.06 21.16
N THR A 53 35.53 4.48 21.93
CA THR A 53 35.45 5.07 23.26
C THR A 53 34.41 6.20 23.34
N ALA A 54 33.78 6.30 24.51
CA ALA A 54 32.73 7.21 24.95
C ALA A 54 32.56 8.56 24.20
N PRO A 55 31.32 8.99 23.95
CA PRO A 55 31.06 10.31 23.37
C PRO A 55 31.48 11.44 24.33
N PRO A 56 32.10 12.53 23.84
CA PRO A 56 32.33 13.71 24.66
C PRO A 56 30.98 14.36 25.02
N ALA A 57 30.84 14.73 26.30
CA ALA A 57 29.68 15.44 26.82
C ALA A 57 29.38 16.70 26.01
N LEU A 58 28.22 16.72 25.36
CA LEU A 58 27.66 17.89 24.69
C LEU A 58 27.39 18.97 25.75
N LYS A 59 28.24 20.02 25.77
CA LYS A 59 27.91 21.28 26.44
C LYS A 59 26.77 21.95 25.69
N ALA A 60 25.62 22.08 26.35
CA ALA A 60 24.50 22.87 25.89
C ALA A 60 24.90 24.35 25.84
N VAL A 61 25.13 24.87 24.62
CA VAL A 61 25.20 26.30 24.36
C VAL A 61 23.82 26.75 23.91
N ALA A 62 23.00 27.18 24.86
CA ALA A 62 21.74 27.84 24.56
C ALA A 62 22.04 29.29 24.14
N SER A 63 22.06 29.54 22.82
CA SER A 63 21.98 30.90 22.27
C SER A 63 20.53 31.20 21.87
N PRO A 64 19.86 32.19 22.47
CA PRO A 64 18.55 32.63 22.01
C PRO A 64 18.71 33.46 20.74
N VAL A 65 18.47 32.84 19.58
CA VAL A 65 18.31 33.55 18.31
C VAL A 65 16.89 34.11 18.26
N ALA A 66 16.77 35.44 18.24
CA ALA A 66 15.50 36.14 18.09
C ALA A 66 14.80 35.71 16.78
N PRO A 67 13.46 35.50 16.79
CA PRO A 67 12.73 35.17 15.59
C PRO A 67 12.76 36.36 14.61
N LYS A 68 13.32 36.13 13.42
CA LYS A 68 13.21 37.10 12.31
C LYS A 68 11.73 37.24 11.94
N PRO A 69 11.24 38.47 11.69
CA PRO A 69 9.87 38.69 11.26
C PRO A 69 9.66 38.01 9.90
N VAL A 70 8.72 37.08 9.88
CA VAL A 70 8.21 36.45 8.65
C VAL A 70 7.38 37.51 7.94
N ASN A 71 7.88 38.00 6.80
CA ASN A 71 7.12 38.90 5.94
C ASN A 71 5.85 38.18 5.45
N PRO A 72 4.65 38.74 5.69
CA PRO A 72 3.43 38.14 5.21
C PRO A 72 3.18 38.56 3.75
N PHE A 73 2.69 37.58 2.98
CA PHE A 73 2.10 37.66 1.65
C PHE A 73 3.03 37.55 0.41
N PRO A 74 2.86 36.49 -0.41
CA PRO A 74 3.31 36.53 -1.79
C PRO A 74 2.47 37.55 -2.57
N GLN A 75 3.13 38.52 -3.21
CA GLN A 75 2.52 39.29 -4.28
C GLN A 75 1.99 38.31 -5.34
N GLU A 76 0.73 38.49 -5.73
CA GLU A 76 0.18 37.87 -6.91
C GLU A 76 0.98 38.37 -8.11
N PHE A 77 1.95 37.57 -8.54
CA PHE A 77 2.61 37.76 -9.82
C PHE A 77 1.53 37.56 -10.88
N GLY A 78 1.07 38.66 -11.49
CA GLY A 78 0.28 38.63 -12.71
C GLY A 78 0.99 37.77 -13.77
N PRO A 79 0.30 37.36 -14.84
CA PRO A 79 0.87 36.47 -15.86
C PRO A 79 2.12 37.12 -16.46
N ALA A 80 3.28 36.76 -15.91
CA ALA A 80 4.55 37.14 -16.48
C ALA A 80 4.61 36.42 -17.81
N THR A 81 4.45 37.17 -18.89
CA THR A 81 4.79 36.73 -20.24
C THR A 81 6.29 36.51 -20.23
N VAL A 82 6.72 35.34 -19.75
CA VAL A 82 8.13 34.95 -19.74
C VAL A 82 8.49 34.80 -21.21
N ALA A 83 9.20 35.79 -21.73
CA ALA A 83 9.81 35.70 -23.05
C ALA A 83 10.59 34.39 -23.10
N ALA A 84 10.32 33.58 -24.14
CA ALA A 84 10.97 32.29 -24.30
C ALA A 84 12.49 32.49 -24.19
N PRO A 85 13.18 31.77 -23.29
CA PRO A 85 14.62 31.93 -23.14
C PRO A 85 15.28 31.67 -24.49
N ALA A 86 16.21 32.54 -24.88
CA ALA A 86 16.99 32.38 -26.11
C ALA A 86 17.56 30.96 -26.14
N ALA A 87 17.37 30.26 -27.26
CA ALA A 87 17.76 28.86 -27.43
C ALA A 87 19.26 28.70 -27.19
N GLY A 88 19.62 28.32 -25.97
CA GLY A 88 20.97 27.91 -25.62
C GLY A 88 21.32 26.58 -26.32
N PRO A 89 22.61 26.20 -26.30
CA PRO A 89 23.02 24.90 -26.78
C PRO A 89 22.23 23.80 -26.08
N SER A 90 21.80 22.79 -26.85
CA SER A 90 21.08 21.64 -26.28
C SER A 90 21.98 20.90 -25.30
N ALA A 91 21.38 20.18 -24.35
CA ALA A 91 22.13 19.34 -23.41
C ALA A 91 23.03 18.35 -24.15
N ASP A 92 22.54 17.79 -25.27
CA ASP A 92 23.31 16.87 -26.11
C ASP A 92 24.55 17.55 -26.72
N ALA A 93 24.42 18.78 -27.21
CA ALA A 93 25.55 19.53 -27.75
C ALA A 93 26.63 19.80 -26.69
N ILE A 94 26.23 20.12 -25.46
CA ILE A 94 27.16 20.32 -24.33
C ILE A 94 27.86 19.00 -23.95
N LEU A 95 27.15 17.88 -24.02
CA LEU A 95 27.69 16.56 -23.69
C LEU A 95 28.65 16.03 -24.77
N GLU A 96 28.39 16.33 -26.03
CA GLU A 96 29.31 16.07 -27.15
C GLU A 96 30.58 16.92 -27.05
N GLU A 97 30.45 18.20 -26.71
CA GLU A 97 31.60 19.08 -26.44
C GLU A 97 32.43 18.55 -25.25
N ALA A 98 31.76 18.15 -24.16
CA ALA A 98 32.43 17.58 -23.01
C ALA A 98 33.19 16.28 -23.35
N ALA A 99 32.68 15.47 -24.29
CA ALA A 99 33.31 14.23 -24.72
C ALA A 99 34.58 14.46 -25.57
N THR A 100 34.68 15.59 -26.27
CA THR A 100 35.84 15.96 -27.09
C THR A 100 36.86 16.83 -26.34
N SER A 101 36.61 17.13 -25.07
CA SER A 101 37.51 17.93 -24.24
C SER A 101 38.79 17.18 -23.86
N ASP A 102 39.95 17.86 -23.94
CA ASP A 102 41.23 17.32 -23.46
C ASP A 102 41.28 17.13 -21.92
N SER A 103 40.34 17.73 -21.20
CA SER A 103 40.26 17.63 -19.74
C SER A 103 39.51 16.39 -19.30
N LYS A 104 40.23 15.41 -18.73
CA LYS A 104 39.64 14.20 -18.10
C LYS A 104 38.52 14.54 -17.10
N ARG A 105 38.63 15.65 -16.39
CA ARG A 105 37.59 16.08 -15.44
C ARG A 105 36.29 16.44 -16.14
N ILE A 106 36.36 17.10 -17.30
CA ILE A 106 35.18 17.49 -18.08
C ILE A 106 34.54 16.26 -18.70
N VAL A 107 35.34 15.35 -19.26
CA VAL A 107 34.86 14.08 -19.82
C VAL A 107 34.11 13.26 -18.76
N ASN A 108 34.71 13.03 -17.59
CA ASN A 108 34.09 12.27 -16.49
C ASN A 108 32.80 12.94 -15.98
N LEU A 109 32.77 14.27 -15.95
CA LEU A 109 31.57 15.01 -15.58
C LEU A 109 30.46 14.81 -16.63
N GLY A 110 30.80 14.88 -17.92
CA GLY A 110 29.87 14.62 -19.02
C GLY A 110 29.31 13.20 -18.98
N GLU A 111 30.13 12.20 -18.66
CA GLU A 111 29.67 10.82 -18.48
C GLU A 111 28.71 10.67 -17.30
N ARG A 112 29.02 11.30 -16.16
CA ARG A 112 28.11 11.29 -15.00
C ARG A 112 26.78 11.96 -15.32
N ILE A 113 26.80 13.10 -16.01
CA ILE A 113 25.58 13.80 -16.44
C ILE A 113 24.78 12.92 -17.40
N ARG A 114 25.43 12.25 -18.36
CA ARG A 114 24.76 11.27 -19.25
C ARG A 114 24.08 10.17 -18.45
N HIS A 115 24.77 9.58 -17.49
CA HIS A 115 24.20 8.56 -16.62
C HIS A 115 22.99 9.08 -15.84
N ASP A 116 23.09 10.27 -15.23
CA ASP A 116 21.99 10.88 -14.48
C ASP A 116 20.78 11.18 -15.40
N LEU A 117 21.01 11.63 -16.64
CA LEU A 117 19.96 11.82 -17.64
C LEU A 117 19.28 10.51 -18.03
N ASP A 118 20.04 9.43 -18.21
CA ASP A 118 19.49 8.11 -18.52
C ASP A 118 18.61 7.60 -17.37
N VAL A 119 19.06 7.75 -16.12
CA VAL A 119 18.27 7.39 -14.93
C VAL A 119 16.98 8.21 -14.87
N LEU A 120 17.03 9.52 -15.11
CA LEU A 120 15.85 10.38 -15.11
C LEU A 120 14.89 10.05 -16.26
N ASN A 121 15.40 9.78 -17.46
CA ASN A 121 14.59 9.38 -18.61
C ASN A 121 13.89 8.04 -18.38
N ASN A 122 14.58 7.07 -17.78
CA ASN A 122 13.98 5.79 -17.41
C ASN A 122 12.84 5.98 -16.39
N ARG A 123 13.06 6.77 -15.34
CA ARG A 123 12.00 7.09 -14.35
C ARG A 123 10.80 7.80 -14.99
N LEU A 124 11.04 8.78 -15.87
CA LEU A 124 9.98 9.47 -16.59
C LEU A 124 9.17 8.53 -17.49
N ARG A 125 9.82 7.54 -18.11
CA ARG A 125 9.14 6.50 -18.90
C ARG A 125 8.25 5.64 -18.00
N GLU A 126 8.80 5.12 -16.89
CA GLU A 126 8.04 4.32 -15.91
C GLU A 126 6.83 5.09 -15.36
N ASP A 127 6.99 6.38 -15.05
CA ASP A 127 5.90 7.23 -14.57
C ASP A 127 4.79 7.41 -15.62
N ARG A 128 5.18 7.58 -16.89
CA ARG A 128 4.22 7.72 -18.01
C ARG A 128 3.47 6.42 -18.25
N GLU A 129 4.17 5.29 -18.29
CA GLU A 129 3.58 3.97 -18.44
C GLU A 129 2.64 3.66 -17.26
N GLY A 130 3.07 3.93 -16.04
CA GLY A 130 2.23 3.79 -14.84
C GLY A 130 1.01 4.70 -14.86
N ALA A 131 1.14 5.95 -15.33
CA ALA A 131 0.01 6.87 -15.48
C ALA A 131 -0.99 6.40 -16.55
N GLN A 132 -0.50 5.87 -17.68
CA GLN A 132 -1.34 5.28 -18.72
C GLN A 132 -2.06 4.03 -18.22
N ALA A 133 -1.35 3.13 -17.54
CA ALA A 133 -1.94 1.93 -16.93
C ALA A 133 -3.03 2.29 -15.92
N ARG A 134 -2.80 3.30 -15.05
CA ARG A 134 -3.82 3.79 -14.11
C ARG A 134 -5.04 4.40 -14.82
N ARG A 135 -4.85 5.09 -15.94
CA ARG A 135 -5.96 5.62 -16.75
C ARG A 135 -6.76 4.50 -17.41
N ALA A 136 -6.09 3.49 -17.95
CA ALA A 136 -6.73 2.30 -18.52
C ALA A 136 -7.55 1.54 -17.48
N ALA A 137 -6.96 1.22 -16.32
CA ALA A 137 -7.65 0.55 -15.23
C ALA A 137 -8.88 1.34 -14.73
N ARG A 138 -8.79 2.69 -14.66
CA ARG A 138 -9.95 3.53 -14.32
C ARG A 138 -11.05 3.48 -15.37
N ALA A 139 -10.71 3.38 -16.65
CA ALA A 139 -11.70 3.23 -17.72
C ALA A 139 -12.40 1.88 -17.65
N GLU A 140 -11.66 0.79 -17.39
CA GLU A 140 -12.23 -0.55 -17.19
C GLU A 140 -13.18 -0.60 -15.99
N ILE A 141 -12.80 0.02 -14.86
CA ILE A 141 -13.68 0.12 -13.68
C ILE A 141 -14.98 0.87 -14.04
N ALA A 142 -14.89 1.99 -14.75
CA ALA A 142 -16.07 2.75 -15.16
C ALA A 142 -16.99 1.95 -16.10
N GLU A 143 -16.42 1.13 -16.99
CA GLU A 143 -17.18 0.22 -17.86
C GLU A 143 -17.88 -0.88 -17.05
N LEU A 144 -17.17 -1.52 -16.12
CA LEU A 144 -17.73 -2.55 -15.25
C LEU A 144 -18.84 -1.99 -14.35
N GLU A 145 -18.68 -0.78 -13.82
CA GLU A 145 -19.71 -0.09 -13.05
C GLU A 145 -20.96 0.21 -13.88
N ALA A 146 -20.78 0.64 -15.13
CA ALA A 146 -21.88 0.83 -16.08
C ALA A 146 -22.61 -0.48 -16.37
N ALA A 147 -21.87 -1.58 -16.61
CA ALA A 147 -22.43 -2.90 -16.82
C ALA A 147 -23.20 -3.41 -15.59
N LEU A 148 -22.66 -3.23 -14.39
CA LEU A 148 -23.35 -3.56 -13.13
C LEU A 148 -24.63 -2.75 -12.95
N LYS A 149 -24.63 -1.46 -13.32
CA LYS A 149 -25.82 -0.62 -13.27
C LYS A 149 -26.92 -1.15 -14.19
N ILE A 150 -26.56 -1.54 -15.42
CA ILE A 150 -27.50 -2.14 -16.38
C ILE A 150 -28.01 -3.49 -15.87
N ALA A 151 -27.13 -4.36 -15.36
CA ALA A 151 -27.52 -5.65 -14.81
C ALA A 151 -28.48 -5.50 -13.61
N LYS A 152 -28.18 -4.57 -12.69
CA LYS A 152 -29.07 -4.24 -11.56
C LYS A 152 -30.43 -3.72 -12.03
N ALA A 153 -30.45 -2.89 -13.07
CA ALA A 153 -31.71 -2.40 -13.66
C ALA A 153 -32.54 -3.55 -14.27
N LYS A 154 -31.88 -4.48 -14.99
CA LYS A 154 -32.55 -5.68 -15.53
C LYS A 154 -33.13 -6.57 -14.44
N LEU A 155 -32.39 -6.81 -13.35
CA LEU A 155 -32.88 -7.60 -12.22
C LEU A 155 -34.07 -6.94 -11.51
N ARG A 156 -34.06 -5.61 -11.37
CA ARG A 156 -35.21 -4.87 -10.83
C ARG A 156 -36.42 -4.91 -11.77
N GLY A 157 -36.21 -4.85 -13.08
CA GLY A 157 -37.29 -4.92 -14.07
C GLY A 157 -37.89 -6.33 -14.27
N GLY A 158 -37.08 -7.38 -14.08
CA GLY A 158 -37.51 -8.78 -14.22
C GLY A 158 -38.20 -9.36 -12.98
N SER A 159 -38.14 -8.68 -11.83
CA SER A 159 -38.76 -9.10 -10.57
C SER A 159 -40.18 -8.52 -10.36
N ALA A 160 -40.88 -8.16 -11.43
CA ALA A 160 -42.29 -7.82 -11.37
C ALA A 160 -43.16 -9.07 -11.59
N THR A 161 -43.07 -10.06 -10.70
CA THR A 161 -44.23 -10.93 -10.47
C THR A 161 -45.35 -10.03 -9.94
N PRO A 162 -46.55 -10.02 -10.55
CA PRO A 162 -47.66 -9.21 -10.07
C PRO A 162 -47.93 -9.62 -8.64
N ALA A 163 -47.68 -8.71 -7.70
CA ALA A 163 -48.07 -8.87 -6.33
C ALA A 163 -49.59 -9.09 -6.32
N THR A 164 -50.01 -10.32 -6.02
CA THR A 164 -51.35 -10.57 -5.51
C THR A 164 -51.55 -9.58 -4.36
N PRO A 165 -52.64 -8.80 -4.32
CA PRO A 165 -52.85 -7.79 -3.28
C PRO A 165 -52.94 -8.50 -1.93
N SER A 166 -51.79 -8.61 -1.27
CA SER A 166 -51.67 -9.16 0.08
C SER A 166 -52.23 -8.12 1.03
N ALA A 167 -53.19 -8.58 1.82
CA ALA A 167 -53.98 -7.81 2.75
C ALA A 167 -53.15 -6.89 3.67
N ALA A 168 -53.73 -5.72 3.92
CA ALA A 168 -53.60 -4.79 5.05
C ALA A 168 -52.22 -4.60 5.72
N PRO A 169 -51.82 -3.35 6.01
CA PRO A 169 -50.61 -3.07 6.77
C PRO A 169 -50.72 -3.69 8.18
N GLN A 170 -50.05 -4.82 8.38
CA GLN A 170 -49.88 -5.39 9.71
C GLN A 170 -49.00 -4.43 10.50
N GLN A 171 -49.61 -3.79 11.51
CA GLN A 171 -48.89 -3.00 12.49
C GLN A 171 -47.78 -3.83 13.12
N PRO A 172 -46.60 -3.26 13.39
CA PRO A 172 -45.55 -3.93 14.14
C PRO A 172 -46.13 -4.31 15.50
N THR A 173 -46.32 -5.60 15.72
CA THR A 173 -46.72 -6.11 17.02
C THR A 173 -45.63 -5.72 18.03
N PRO A 174 -46.01 -5.26 19.23
CA PRO A 174 -45.05 -4.92 20.26
C PRO A 174 -44.19 -6.15 20.56
N ILE A 175 -42.89 -5.99 20.34
CA ILE A 175 -41.86 -6.97 20.65
C ILE A 175 -42.05 -7.35 22.12
N LYS A 176 -42.59 -8.55 22.37
CA LYS A 176 -42.61 -9.15 23.71
C LYS A 176 -41.19 -9.08 24.24
N ALA A 177 -41.05 -8.56 25.46
CA ALA A 177 -39.79 -8.37 26.15
C ALA A 177 -38.84 -9.54 25.87
N ALA A 178 -37.66 -9.21 25.36
CA ALA A 178 -36.57 -10.12 25.08
C ALA A 178 -36.36 -11.04 26.29
N GLY A 179 -36.66 -12.33 26.11
CA GLY A 179 -36.20 -13.31 27.08
C GLY A 179 -34.69 -13.36 27.00
N GLU A 180 -34.02 -13.33 28.14
CA GLU A 180 -32.58 -13.54 28.19
C GLU A 180 -32.25 -14.93 27.62
N HIS A 181 -31.43 -14.96 26.57
CA HIS A 181 -31.00 -16.20 25.92
C HIS A 181 -29.54 -16.51 26.27
N PRO A 182 -29.25 -17.22 27.38
CA PRO A 182 -27.89 -17.60 27.73
C PRO A 182 -27.29 -18.58 26.72
N CYS A 183 -25.98 -18.49 26.50
CA CYS A 183 -25.22 -19.51 25.81
C CYS A 183 -25.26 -20.81 26.62
N GLN A 184 -25.41 -21.94 25.94
CA GLN A 184 -25.52 -23.26 26.59
C GLN A 184 -24.19 -24.01 26.67
N TYR A 185 -23.10 -23.38 26.22
CA TYR A 185 -21.78 -24.01 26.21
C TYR A 185 -21.13 -23.94 27.60
N GLU A 186 -20.56 -25.05 28.06
CA GLU A 186 -19.91 -25.12 29.37
C GLU A 186 -18.77 -24.09 29.46
N GLY A 187 -18.86 -23.18 30.44
CA GLY A 187 -17.89 -22.10 30.65
C GLY A 187 -18.13 -20.83 29.83
N CYS A 188 -19.28 -20.68 29.16
CA CYS A 188 -19.66 -19.46 28.45
C CYS A 188 -20.89 -18.77 29.07
N ASP A 189 -20.67 -17.68 29.81
CA ASP A 189 -21.73 -16.97 30.55
C ASP A 189 -22.39 -15.83 29.73
N ARG A 190 -22.25 -15.83 28.40
CA ARG A 190 -22.81 -14.77 27.56
C ARG A 190 -24.31 -14.92 27.39
N VAL A 191 -25.05 -13.82 27.56
CA VAL A 191 -26.51 -13.74 27.41
C VAL A 191 -26.86 -12.83 26.23
N PHE A 192 -27.87 -13.21 25.45
CA PHE A 192 -28.31 -12.49 24.26
C PHE A 192 -29.77 -12.08 24.34
N ASP A 193 -30.09 -10.92 23.76
CA ASP A 193 -31.46 -10.40 23.70
C ASP A 193 -32.34 -11.16 22.69
N THR A 194 -31.72 -11.93 21.78
CA THR A 194 -32.43 -12.69 20.76
C THR A 194 -31.88 -14.10 20.63
N ALA A 195 -32.77 -15.06 20.35
CA ALA A 195 -32.40 -16.44 20.04
C ALA A 195 -31.46 -16.53 18.84
N GLN A 196 -31.58 -15.62 17.87
CA GLN A 196 -30.70 -15.54 16.70
C GLN A 196 -29.27 -15.12 17.08
N GLY A 197 -29.11 -14.18 18.02
CA GLY A 197 -27.82 -13.80 18.58
C GLY A 197 -27.11 -14.97 19.27
N ARG A 198 -27.85 -15.72 20.10
CA ARG A 198 -27.33 -16.94 20.74
C ARG A 198 -26.88 -17.98 19.72
N ALA A 199 -27.71 -18.26 18.71
CA ALA A 199 -27.40 -19.26 17.67
C ALA A 199 -26.17 -18.87 16.83
N GLY A 200 -26.02 -17.58 16.49
CA GLY A 200 -24.84 -17.08 15.80
C GLY A 200 -23.58 -17.26 16.65
N HIS A 201 -23.62 -16.83 17.91
CA HIS A 201 -22.49 -16.99 18.83
C HIS A 201 -22.05 -18.45 18.99
N GLN A 202 -23.00 -19.38 19.15
CA GLN A 202 -22.71 -20.81 19.25
C GLN A 202 -21.97 -21.32 18.01
N ARG A 203 -22.44 -20.97 16.81
CA ARG A 203 -21.81 -21.37 15.55
C ARG A 203 -20.41 -20.82 15.35
N PHE A 204 -20.20 -19.54 15.68
CA PHE A 204 -18.93 -18.87 15.40
C PHE A 204 -17.86 -19.09 16.46
N VAL A 205 -18.27 -19.20 17.74
CA VAL A 205 -17.32 -19.24 18.87
C VAL A 205 -17.09 -20.67 19.37
N HIS A 206 -18.11 -21.52 19.35
CA HIS A 206 -18.03 -22.86 19.95
C HIS A 206 -17.94 -23.98 18.91
N GLU A 207 -18.70 -23.88 17.81
CA GLU A 207 -18.69 -24.91 16.76
C GLU A 207 -17.56 -24.71 15.74
N GLY A 208 -16.76 -23.65 15.88
CA GLY A 208 -15.60 -23.39 15.04
C GLY A 208 -15.98 -23.19 13.59
N PHE A 209 -16.57 -22.04 13.28
CA PHE A 209 -16.84 -21.66 11.89
C PHE A 209 -15.53 -21.63 11.09
N ASP A 210 -15.28 -22.66 10.28
CA ASP A 210 -14.17 -22.66 9.33
C ASP A 210 -14.62 -21.97 8.03
N PRO A 211 -14.19 -20.71 7.79
CA PRO A 211 -14.56 -19.99 6.58
C PRO A 211 -14.09 -20.71 5.30
N LYS A 212 -13.07 -21.57 5.37
CA LYS A 212 -12.62 -22.36 4.22
C LYS A 212 -13.59 -23.47 3.85
N ALA A 213 -14.23 -24.11 4.82
CA ALA A 213 -15.23 -25.15 4.56
C ALA A 213 -16.48 -24.59 3.86
N VAL A 214 -16.89 -23.36 4.22
CA VAL A 214 -18.03 -22.68 3.58
C VAL A 214 -17.70 -22.21 2.17
N ALA A 215 -16.46 -21.74 1.95
CA ALA A 215 -15.99 -21.41 0.61
C ALA A 215 -15.94 -22.66 -0.30
N ALA A 216 -15.42 -23.78 0.22
CA ALA A 216 -15.37 -25.05 -0.50
C ALA A 216 -16.76 -25.60 -0.86
N ALA A 217 -17.72 -25.53 0.05
CA ALA A 217 -19.10 -25.96 -0.19
C ALA A 217 -19.82 -25.11 -1.26
N ARG A 218 -19.47 -23.82 -1.37
CA ARG A 218 -20.01 -22.95 -2.43
C ARG A 218 -19.39 -23.24 -3.80
N SER A 219 -18.10 -23.55 -3.86
CA SER A 219 -17.43 -23.93 -5.11
C SER A 219 -17.81 -25.31 -5.64
N GLY A 220 -18.34 -26.20 -4.79
CA GLY A 220 -18.78 -27.55 -5.19
C GLY A 220 -20.20 -27.62 -5.76
N ALA A 221 -20.96 -26.53 -5.79
CA ALA A 221 -22.34 -26.49 -6.28
C ALA A 221 -22.47 -26.06 -7.76
N GLU A 222 -21.36 -25.79 -8.45
CA GLU A 222 -21.31 -25.40 -9.87
C GLU A 222 -20.66 -26.48 -10.76
N SER A 223 -20.93 -27.76 -10.50
CA SER A 223 -20.53 -28.89 -11.36
C SER A 223 -21.73 -29.70 -11.81
#